data_AF-A0A1H2Q606-F1
#
_entry.id   AF-A0A1H2Q606-F1
#
_cell.length_a   1.000
_cell.length_b   1.000
_cell.length_c   1.000
_cell.angle_alpha   90.00
_cell.angle_beta   90.00
_cell.angle_gamma   90.00
#
_symmetry.space_group_name_H-M   'P 1'
#
loop_
_entity.id
_entity.type
_entity.pdbx_description
1 polymer ?
#
loop_
_entity_poly.entity_id
_entity_poly.type
_entity_poly.pdbx_seq_one_letter_code
_entity_poly.pdbx_strand_id
1 'polypeptide(L)' 'MIDGAGAHMETQYSAADLTERKRRRIRLARLEADIAYFQARLEMIGEPKTANQLTQRKAFVLLLKTVSTKVAKVQRERPG' A
#
# COMPACT_ATOMS: atom_id res chain seq x y z
N MET A 1 -12.91 -48.48 18.25
CA MET A 1 -12.08 -47.56 19.06
C MET A 1 -10.70 -47.50 18.44
N ILE A 2 -9.99 -46.39 18.68
CA ILE A 2 -8.66 -45.98 18.20
C ILE A 2 -8.70 -45.01 17.00
N ASP A 3 -8.96 -43.77 17.41
CA ASP A 3 -8.18 -42.56 17.17
C ASP A 3 -8.18 -41.91 15.78
N GLY A 4 -9.05 -40.91 15.68
CA GLY A 4 -8.88 -39.79 14.79
C GLY A 4 -7.59 -39.03 15.10
N ALA A 5 -6.61 -39.17 14.23
CA ALA A 5 -5.51 -38.22 14.09
C ALA A 5 -5.87 -37.17 13.02
N GLY A 6 -7.05 -36.56 13.17
CA GLY A 6 -7.41 -35.30 12.53
C GLY A 6 -6.99 -34.13 13.43
N ALA A 7 -5.77 -34.13 13.95
CA ALA A 7 -5.27 -33.09 14.83
C ALA A 7 -4.63 -31.98 14.00
N HIS A 8 -5.47 -31.04 13.58
CA HIS A 8 -5.19 -29.61 13.57
C HIS A 8 -3.73 -29.23 13.21
N MET A 9 -3.49 -28.97 11.93
CA MET A 9 -2.51 -27.97 11.50
C MET A 9 -2.97 -26.59 12.00
N GLU A 10 -2.88 -26.34 13.31
CA GLU A 10 -2.83 -24.97 13.81
C GLU A 10 -1.52 -24.39 13.30
N THR A 11 -1.64 -23.57 12.26
CA THR A 11 -0.55 -22.75 11.77
C THR A 11 -0.25 -21.73 12.87
N GLN A 12 0.56 -22.11 13.85
CA GLN A 12 1.07 -21.21 14.89
C GLN A 12 1.97 -20.19 14.20
N TYR A 13 1.38 -19.07 13.78
CA TYR A 13 2.15 -17.94 13.29
C TYR A 13 3.04 -17.44 14.42
N SER A 14 4.35 -17.40 14.17
CA SER A 14 5.29 -16.85 15.13
C SER A 14 4.94 -15.39 15.41
N ALA A 15 5.21 -14.90 16.63
CA ALA A 15 5.04 -13.48 16.97
C ALA A 15 5.81 -12.57 15.98
N ALA A 16 6.91 -13.07 15.40
CA ALA A 16 7.65 -12.41 14.33
C ALA A 16 6.83 -12.28 13.04
N ASP A 17 6.12 -13.33 12.61
CA ASP A 17 5.28 -13.33 11.40
C ASP A 17 4.08 -12.38 11.54
N LEU A 18 3.45 -12.37 12.72
CA LEU A 18 2.36 -11.45 13.04
C LEU A 18 2.84 -9.99 13.03
N THR A 19 4.05 -9.74 13.55
CA THR A 19 4.66 -8.41 13.55
C THR A 19 4.98 -7.95 12.12
N GLU A 20 5.53 -8.82 11.28
CA GLU A 20 5.85 -8.49 9.89
C GLU A 20 4.58 -8.22 9.07
N ARG A 21 3.54 -9.03 9.24
CA ARG A 21 2.22 -8.78 8.64
C ARG A 21 1.63 -7.44 9.04
N LYS A 22 1.71 -7.08 10.33
CA LYS A 22 1.25 -5.78 10.83
C LYS A 22 2.05 -4.64 10.19
N ARG A 23 3.37 -4.74 10.16
CA ARG A 23 4.25 -3.73 9.52
C ARG A 23 3.92 -3.56 8.04
N ARG A 24 3.72 -4.66 7.32
CA ARG A 24 3.33 -4.63 5.91
C ARG A 24 1.97 -3.97 5.69
N ARG A 25 0.97 -4.29 6.51
CA ARG A 25 -0.36 -3.62 6.46
C ARG A 25 -0.27 -2.12 6.69
N ILE A 26 0.50 -1.69 7.69
CA ILE A 26 0.72 -0.26 7.96
C ILE A 26 1.41 0.42 6.78
N ARG A 27 2.43 -0.24 6.19
CA ARG A 27 3.13 0.28 5.02
C ARG A 27 2.20 0.45 3.83
N LEU A 28 1.33 -0.53 3.57
CA LEU A 28 0.34 -0.45 2.50
C LEU A 28 -0.66 0.70 2.73
N ALA A 29 -1.25 0.78 3.93
CA ALA A 29 -2.19 1.84 4.28
C ALA A 29 -1.58 3.24 4.13
N ARG A 30 -0.30 3.40 4.46
CA ARG A 30 0.41 4.68 4.27
C ARG A 30 0.58 5.03 2.79
N LEU A 31 0.94 4.05 1.95
CA LEU A 31 1.05 4.28 0.51
C LEU A 31 -0.31 4.60 -0.13
N GLU A 32 -1.39 3.98 0.34
CA GLU A 32 -2.76 4.26 -0.09
C GLU A 32 -3.19 5.68 0.32
N ALA A 33 -2.85 6.11 1.54
CA ALA A 33 -3.08 7.48 1.99
C ALA A 33 -2.30 8.51 1.14
N ASP A 34 -1.04 8.22 0.80
CA ASP A 34 -0.24 9.08 -0.07
C ASP A 34 -0.88 9.22 -1.47
N ILE A 35 -1.40 8.12 -2.04
CA ILE A 35 -2.13 8.14 -3.33
C ILE A 35 -3.35 9.06 -3.24
N ALA A 36 -4.20 8.88 -2.23
CA ALA A 36 -5.40 9.68 -2.05
C ALA A 36 -5.06 11.17 -1.89
N TYR A 37 -4.03 11.48 -1.10
CA TYR A 37 -3.55 12.85 -0.93
C TYR A 37 -3.07 13.47 -2.25
N PHE A 38 -2.27 12.75 -3.04
CA PHE A 38 -1.79 13.28 -4.32
C PHE A 38 -2.90 13.46 -5.34
N GLN A 39 -3.88 12.54 -5.38
CA GLN A 39 -5.06 12.68 -6.23
C GLN A 39 -5.86 13.93 -5.86
N ALA A 40 -6.17 14.11 -4.58
CA ALA A 40 -6.86 15.30 -4.09
C ALA A 40 -6.07 16.59 -4.42
N ARG A 41 -4.75 16.56 -4.27
CA ARG A 41 -3.93 17.74 -4.57
C ARG A 41 -3.90 18.08 -6.06
N LEU A 42 -3.89 17.07 -6.94
CA LEU A 42 -4.00 17.25 -8.39
C LEU A 42 -5.35 17.85 -8.78
N GLU A 43 -6.43 17.37 -8.15
CA GLU A 43 -7.78 17.93 -8.35
C GLU A 43 -7.85 19.39 -7.91
N MET A 44 -7.28 19.72 -6.73
CA MET A 44 -7.22 21.10 -6.23
C MET A 44 -6.38 22.03 -7.13
N ILE A 45 -5.32 21.53 -7.76
CA ILE A 45 -4.53 22.33 -8.71
C ILE A 45 -5.33 22.56 -10.00
N GLY A 46 -6.06 21.54 -10.47
CA GLY A 46 -6.84 21.61 -11.69
C GLY A 46 -5.98 22.02 -12.89
N GLU A 47 -6.53 22.85 -13.77
CA GLU A 47 -5.81 23.37 -14.93
C GLU A 47 -4.83 24.49 -14.52
N PRO A 48 -3.50 24.32 -14.74
CA PRO A 48 -2.52 25.28 -14.28
C PRO A 48 -2.62 26.61 -15.01
N LYS A 49 -2.71 27.70 -14.26
CA LYS A 49 -2.71 29.07 -14.79
C LYS A 49 -1.37 29.78 -14.60
N THR A 50 -0.46 29.18 -13.83
CA THR A 50 0.87 29.73 -13.54
C THR A 50 1.94 28.65 -13.71
N ALA A 51 3.18 29.08 -13.96
CA ALA A 51 4.34 28.18 -14.03
C ALA A 51 4.52 27.38 -12.73
N ASN A 52 4.24 28.00 -11.57
CA ASN A 52 4.31 27.31 -10.28
C ASN A 52 3.27 26.17 -10.19
N GLN A 53 2.01 26.43 -10.56
CA GLN A 53 0.98 25.39 -10.59
C GLN A 53 1.32 24.27 -11.56
N LEU A 54 1.90 24.59 -12.71
CA LEU A 54 2.34 23.61 -13.70
C LEU A 54 3.42 22.70 -13.10
N THR A 55 4.42 23.29 -12.43
CA THR A 55 5.49 22.55 -11.76
C THR A 55 4.93 21.66 -10.64
N GLN A 56 4.03 22.18 -9.81
CA GLN A 56 3.36 21.40 -8.77
C GLN A 56 2.60 20.21 -9.37
N ARG A 57 1.80 20.44 -10.42
CA ARG A 57 1.05 19.38 -11.09
C ARG A 57 1.98 18.28 -11.62
N LYS A 58 3.07 18.64 -12.29
CA LYS A 58 4.09 17.68 -12.76
C LYS A 58 4.70 16.87 -11.62
N ALA A 59 5.03 17.52 -10.51
CA ALA A 59 5.59 16.85 -9.33
C ALA A 59 4.59 15.85 -8.73
N PHE A 60 3.33 16.24 -8.53
CA PHE A 60 2.31 15.35 -7.98
C PHE A 60 1.96 14.18 -8.92
N VAL A 61 1.96 14.38 -10.23
CA VAL A 61 1.82 13.29 -11.21
C VAL A 61 2.96 12.27 -11.06
N LEU A 62 4.20 12.74 -10.93
CA LEU A 62 5.36 11.86 -10.76
C LEU A 62 5.31 11.08 -9.44
N LEU A 63 4.95 11.77 -8.34
CA LEU A 63 4.78 11.15 -7.02
C LEU A 63 3.68 10.09 -7.05
N LEU A 64 2.52 10.40 -7.62
CA LEU A 64 1.40 9.48 -7.77
C LEU A 64 1.81 8.22 -8.54
N LYS A 65 2.49 8.36 -9.68
CA LYS A 65 3.00 7.24 -10.47
C LYS A 65 3.97 6.37 -9.67
N THR A 66 4.88 7.01 -8.93
CA THR A 66 5.91 6.33 -8.15
C THR A 66 5.30 5.52 -7.00
N VAL A 67 4.38 6.12 -6.24
CA VAL A 67 3.73 5.44 -5.12
C VAL A 67 2.79 4.34 -5.60
N SER A 68 2.04 4.55 -6.68
CA SER A 68 1.19 3.51 -7.29
C SER A 68 2.01 2.28 -7.71
N THR A 69 3.20 2.49 -8.26
CA THR A 69 4.13 1.40 -8.60
C THR A 69 4.59 0.63 -7.36
N LYS A 70 4.86 1.34 -6.25
CA LYS A 70 5.23 0.70 -4.97
C LYS A 70 4.08 -0.11 -4.39
N VAL A 71 2.84 0.40 -4.42
CA VAL A 71 1.65 -0.34 -4.00
C VAL A 71 1.49 -1.62 -4.81
N ALA A 72 1.57 -1.53 -6.14
CA ALA A 72 1.45 -2.68 -7.02
C ALA A 72 2.54 -3.75 -6.77
N LYS A 73 3.74 -3.33 -6.35
CA LYS A 73 4.81 -4.26 -5.93
C LYS A 73 4.46 -4.93 -4.60
N VAL A 74 4.10 -4.16 -3.57
CA VAL A 74 3.73 -4.69 -2.24
C VAL A 74 2.54 -5.65 -2.32
N GLN A 75 1.55 -5.36 -3.15
CA GLN A 75 0.39 -6.22 -3.37
C GLN A 75 0.75 -7.54 -4.08
N ARG A 76 1.68 -7.51 -5.05
CA ARG A 76 2.17 -8.73 -5.72
C ARG A 76 2.95 -9.67 -4.79
N GLU A 77 3.64 -9.11 -3.81
CA GLU A 77 4.38 -9.90 -2.82
C GLU A 77 3.48 -10.50 -1.72
N ARG A 78 2.15 -10.41 -1.84
CA ARG A 78 1.17 -11.01 -0.93
C ARG A 78 1.01 -12.49 -1.29
N PRO A 79 1.61 -13.45 -0.56
CA PRO A 79 1.18 -14.85 -0.69
C PRO A 79 -0.30 -14.92 -0.27
N GLY A 80 -1.09 -15.63 -1.05
CA GLY A 80 -2.46 -16.01 -0.69
C GLY A 80 -2.49 -16.80 0.60
#